data_AF-A0A9N9CTS9-F1
#
_entry.id   AF-A0A9N9CTS9-F1
#
_cell.length_a   1.000
_cell.length_b   1.000
_cell.length_c   1.000
_cell.angle_alpha   90.00
_cell.angle_beta   90.00
_cell.angle_gamma   90.00
#
_symmetry.space_group_name_H-M   'P 1'
#
loop_
_entity.id
_entity.type
_entity.pdbx_description
1 polymer ?
#
loop_
_entity_poly.entity_id
_entity_poly.type
_entity_poly.pdbx_seq_one_letter_code
_entity_poly.pdbx_strand_id
1 'polypeptide(L)'
;MAANFWASSHGKKWLLSRQQLQESRKEDIKCINSLEMKKVNIWFAKLMTELGNSLGVRQVIIATALTNSYRGTEPYLVAATCMYLACKIEESPHHIKSVIAEMKHVTTDKGGFQYENQKVAEMEFYLLEELNFNMIVFHPYRALTTLAQDLGTKNEDVQRAWLIVNDTYKTDMCLLHPPYVIAAAALYLPIALKGGVQYGDNNNSVQGVVTRGAKKGATSAATSDSNNNNETTKIEDIRQWFALLNVDLDQIIDIVQEIISLYEVWDDYKKKPQEIHGILQRLLKK
;
A
#
# COMPACT_ATOMS: atom_id res chain seq x y z
N MET A 1 -22.03 -6.60 -8.49
CA MET A 1 -21.94 -6.07 -7.10
C MET A 1 -20.71 -5.20 -6.83
N ALA A 2 -19.71 -5.14 -7.72
CA ALA A 2 -18.45 -4.40 -7.53
C ALA A 2 -18.52 -2.86 -7.80
N ALA A 3 -19.70 -2.26 -7.90
CA ALA A 3 -19.83 -0.86 -8.36
C ALA A 3 -20.19 0.13 -7.25
N ASN A 4 -20.78 -0.31 -6.13
CA ASN A 4 -21.26 0.60 -5.09
C ASN A 4 -20.64 0.26 -3.73
N PHE A 5 -19.60 1.02 -3.37
CA PHE A 5 -18.91 0.91 -2.09
C PHE A 5 -19.87 1.11 -0.90
N TRP A 6 -20.77 2.09 -0.97
CA TRP A 6 -21.67 2.45 0.13
C TRP A 6 -22.74 1.38 0.41
N ALA A 7 -23.13 0.62 -0.61
CA ALA A 7 -24.05 -0.49 -0.45
C ALA A 7 -23.36 -1.79 0.02
N SER A 8 -22.04 -1.87 -0.12
CA SER A 8 -21.25 -3.08 0.11
C SER A 8 -21.08 -3.43 1.58
N SER A 9 -20.75 -4.70 1.84
CA SER A 9 -20.35 -5.17 3.17
C SER A 9 -19.11 -4.45 3.70
N HIS A 10 -18.16 -4.11 2.81
CA HIS A 10 -16.96 -3.37 3.16
C HIS A 10 -17.30 -2.01 3.79
N GLY A 11 -18.10 -1.19 3.10
CA GLY A 11 -18.48 0.14 3.60
C GLY A 11 -19.35 0.11 4.87
N LYS A 12 -20.19 -0.92 5.03
CA LYS A 12 -21.15 -0.99 6.15
C LYS A 12 -20.62 -1.65 7.41
N LYS A 13 -19.73 -2.64 7.28
CA LYS A 13 -19.30 -3.51 8.39
C LYS A 13 -17.81 -3.44 8.69
N TRP A 14 -16.99 -3.10 7.71
CA TRP A 14 -15.52 -3.17 7.81
C TRP A 14 -14.83 -1.81 7.91
N LEU A 15 -15.57 -0.70 7.75
CA LEU A 15 -15.10 0.61 8.17
C LEU A 15 -15.21 0.69 9.69
N LEU A 16 -14.07 0.54 10.36
CA LEU A 16 -13.97 0.56 11.81
C LEU A 16 -13.70 2.00 12.30
N SER A 17 -14.29 2.35 13.43
CA SER A 17 -13.88 3.54 14.15
C SER A 17 -12.51 3.34 14.81
N ARG A 18 -11.73 4.43 14.99
CA ARG A 18 -10.46 4.38 15.73
C ARG A 18 -10.63 3.78 17.13
N GLN A 19 -11.76 4.03 17.77
CA GLN A 19 -12.08 3.46 19.08
C GLN A 19 -12.20 1.95 19.01
N GLN A 20 -13.07 1.41 18.13
CA GLN A 20 -13.23 -0.04 17.95
C GLN A 20 -11.92 -0.74 17.62
N LEU A 21 -11.06 -0.13 16.80
CA LEU A 21 -9.74 -0.67 16.48
C LEU A 21 -8.80 -0.67 17.71
N GLN A 22 -8.88 0.35 18.57
CA GLN A 22 -8.15 0.34 19.83
C GLN A 22 -8.69 -0.74 20.77
N GLU A 23 -10.01 -0.97 20.79
CA GLU A 23 -10.62 -2.00 21.62
C GLU A 23 -10.19 -3.41 21.25
N SER A 24 -10.20 -3.75 19.95
CA SER A 24 -9.70 -5.04 19.47
C SER A 24 -8.21 -5.24 19.76
N ARG A 25 -7.45 -4.15 19.90
CA ARG A 25 -6.01 -4.16 20.21
C ARG A 25 -5.68 -4.06 21.69
N LYS A 26 -6.66 -3.92 22.58
CA LYS A 26 -6.41 -3.79 24.03
C LYS A 26 -5.57 -4.96 24.57
N GLU A 27 -5.71 -6.15 24.01
CA GLU A 27 -4.93 -7.32 24.40
C GLU A 27 -3.51 -7.31 23.84
N ASP A 28 -3.29 -6.83 22.62
CA ASP A 28 -1.96 -6.69 22.02
C ASP A 28 -1.13 -5.59 22.69
N ILE A 29 -1.77 -4.47 23.03
CA ILE A 29 -1.13 -3.30 23.65
C ILE A 29 -0.57 -3.64 25.04
N LYS A 30 -1.14 -4.64 25.73
CA LYS A 30 -0.58 -5.13 27.00
C LYS A 30 0.81 -5.76 26.83
N CYS A 31 1.07 -6.35 25.66
CA CYS A 31 2.29 -7.09 25.39
C CYS A 31 3.33 -6.27 24.62
N ILE A 32 2.88 -5.30 23.80
CA ILE A 32 3.69 -4.65 22.75
C ILE A 32 3.38 -3.15 22.66
N ASN A 33 4.41 -2.34 22.40
CA ASN A 33 4.25 -0.90 22.22
C ASN A 33 3.59 -0.55 20.86
N SER A 34 2.92 0.61 20.76
CA SER A 34 2.28 1.09 19.53
C SER A 34 3.26 1.16 18.33
N LEU A 35 4.50 1.60 18.57
CA LEU A 35 5.55 1.64 17.55
C LEU A 35 5.98 0.24 17.08
N GLU A 36 6.10 -0.70 18.01
CA GLU A 36 6.43 -2.09 17.71
C GLU A 36 5.30 -2.76 16.90
N MET A 37 4.04 -2.41 17.16
CA MET A 37 2.91 -2.86 16.33
C MET A 37 3.03 -2.36 14.89
N LYS A 38 3.38 -1.09 14.67
CA LYS A 38 3.64 -0.57 13.31
C LYS A 38 4.77 -1.35 12.62
N LYS A 39 5.85 -1.69 13.34
CA LYS A 39 6.93 -2.54 12.82
C LYS A 39 6.45 -3.94 12.42
N VAL A 40 5.55 -4.54 13.22
CA VAL A 40 4.94 -5.84 12.89
C VAL A 40 4.09 -5.74 11.62
N ASN A 41 3.30 -4.66 11.45
CA ASN A 41 2.53 -4.43 10.20
C ASN A 41 3.44 -4.36 8.98
N ILE A 42 4.54 -3.60 9.08
CA ILE A 42 5.52 -3.47 8.00
C ILE A 42 6.15 -4.83 7.66
N TRP A 43 6.46 -5.63 8.68
CA TRP A 43 7.00 -6.98 8.48
C TRP A 43 6.00 -7.90 7.77
N PHE A 44 4.73 -7.92 8.19
CA PHE A 44 3.68 -8.70 7.54
C PHE A 44 3.48 -8.27 6.08
N ALA A 45 3.41 -6.96 5.83
CA ALA A 45 3.29 -6.42 4.49
C ALA A 45 4.47 -6.83 3.59
N LYS A 46 5.69 -6.82 4.13
CA LYS A 46 6.87 -7.29 3.40
C LYS A 46 6.79 -8.79 3.10
N LEU A 47 6.41 -9.61 4.07
CA LEU A 47 6.25 -11.06 3.91
C LEU A 47 5.21 -11.40 2.82
N MET A 48 4.05 -10.74 2.85
CA MET A 48 2.98 -10.95 1.86
C MET A 48 3.39 -10.47 0.47
N THR A 49 4.12 -9.37 0.37
CA THR A 49 4.63 -8.87 -0.90
C THR A 49 5.68 -9.81 -1.50
N GLU A 50 6.60 -10.34 -0.67
CA GLU A 50 7.58 -11.35 -1.09
C GLU A 50 6.88 -12.62 -1.60
N LEU A 51 5.89 -13.13 -0.86
CA LEU A 51 5.10 -14.30 -1.25
C LEU A 51 4.31 -14.05 -2.54
N GLY A 52 3.67 -12.89 -2.66
CA GLY A 52 2.89 -12.54 -3.85
C GLY A 52 3.74 -12.41 -5.11
N ASN A 53 4.94 -11.83 -4.98
CA ASN A 53 5.90 -11.74 -6.07
C ASN A 53 6.43 -13.12 -6.48
N SER A 54 6.70 -14.02 -5.52
CA SER A 54 7.14 -15.40 -5.80
C SER A 54 6.06 -16.20 -6.54
N LEU A 55 4.79 -16.02 -6.16
CA LEU A 55 3.64 -16.63 -6.84
C LEU A 55 3.30 -15.97 -8.19
N GLY A 56 3.86 -14.80 -8.50
CA GLY A 56 3.53 -14.05 -9.72
C GLY A 56 2.10 -13.49 -9.73
N VAL A 57 1.51 -13.23 -8.56
CA VAL A 57 0.12 -12.73 -8.46
C VAL A 57 0.04 -11.20 -8.63
N ARG A 58 -1.13 -10.73 -9.04
CA ARG A 58 -1.41 -9.29 -9.20
C ARG A 58 -1.44 -8.58 -7.84
N GLN A 59 -1.04 -7.30 -7.83
CA GLN A 59 -1.02 -6.48 -6.60
C GLN A 59 -2.36 -6.42 -5.85
N VAL A 60 -3.48 -6.46 -6.58
CA VAL A 60 -4.83 -6.47 -5.97
C VAL A 60 -5.02 -7.68 -5.05
N ILE A 61 -4.50 -8.85 -5.44
CA ILE A 61 -4.58 -10.08 -4.63
C ILE A 61 -3.79 -9.91 -3.33
N ILE A 62 -2.59 -9.33 -3.44
CA ILE A 62 -1.73 -9.04 -2.27
C ILE A 62 -2.43 -8.05 -1.33
N ALA A 63 -3.08 -7.02 -1.89
CA ALA A 63 -3.84 -6.05 -1.13
C ALA A 63 -5.03 -6.69 -0.38
N THR A 64 -5.83 -7.53 -1.05
CA THR A 64 -6.94 -8.28 -0.42
C THR A 64 -6.44 -9.21 0.69
N ALA A 65 -5.30 -9.85 0.47
CA ALA A 65 -4.71 -10.72 1.47
C ALA A 65 -4.18 -9.94 2.69
N LEU A 66 -3.66 -8.73 2.47
CA LEU A 66 -3.18 -7.86 3.54
C LEU A 66 -4.29 -7.30 4.43
N THR A 67 -5.43 -6.93 3.84
CA THR A 67 -6.58 -6.43 4.61
C THR A 67 -7.19 -7.48 5.52
N ASN A 68 -7.04 -8.76 5.17
CA ASN A 68 -7.62 -9.90 5.88
C ASN A 68 -6.64 -10.58 6.85
N SER A 69 -5.45 -10.01 7.08
CA SER A 69 -4.41 -10.66 7.90
C SER A 69 -4.76 -10.65 9.39
N TYR A 70 -5.11 -11.83 9.91
CA TYR A 70 -5.37 -12.07 11.33
C TYR A 70 -4.08 -12.16 12.16
N ARG A 71 -4.10 -11.62 13.40
CA ARG A 71 -2.90 -11.44 14.24
C ARG A 71 -2.82 -12.33 15.48
N GLY A 72 -3.85 -13.12 15.76
CA GLY A 72 -3.93 -13.96 16.96
C GLY A 72 -3.27 -15.33 16.84
N THR A 73 -2.87 -15.75 15.63
CA THR A 73 -2.26 -17.06 15.37
C THR A 73 -0.90 -16.93 14.69
N GLU A 74 -0.22 -18.06 14.51
CA GLU A 74 1.07 -18.17 13.83
C GLU A 74 1.16 -17.36 12.52
N PRO A 75 1.97 -16.28 12.47
CA PRO A 75 2.00 -15.30 11.40
C PRO A 75 2.19 -15.87 10.00
N TYR A 76 3.07 -16.86 9.88
CA TYR A 76 3.39 -17.49 8.60
C TYR A 76 2.22 -18.32 8.07
N LEU A 77 1.50 -19.00 8.95
CA LEU A 77 0.34 -19.81 8.59
C LEU A 77 -0.82 -18.93 8.14
N VAL A 78 -1.07 -17.83 8.85
CA VAL A 78 -2.09 -16.86 8.44
C VAL A 78 -1.74 -16.22 7.11
N ALA A 79 -0.49 -15.76 6.94
CA ALA A 79 -0.04 -15.14 5.69
C ALA A 79 -0.28 -16.05 4.46
N ALA A 80 0.12 -17.31 4.56
CA ALA A 80 -0.09 -18.28 3.48
C ALA A 80 -1.57 -18.52 3.19
N THR A 81 -2.40 -18.64 4.24
CA THR A 81 -3.84 -18.90 4.11
C THR A 81 -4.58 -17.69 3.55
N CYS A 82 -4.27 -16.46 4.01
CA CYS A 82 -4.82 -15.22 3.48
C CYS A 82 -4.50 -15.06 1.99
N MET A 83 -3.26 -15.38 1.57
CA MET A 83 -2.87 -15.31 0.16
C MET A 83 -3.64 -16.35 -0.67
N TYR A 84 -3.74 -17.59 -0.18
CA TYR A 84 -4.51 -18.65 -0.82
C TYR A 84 -5.99 -18.28 -1.00
N LEU A 85 -6.60 -17.73 0.04
CA LEU A 85 -8.00 -17.30 0.02
C LEU A 85 -8.21 -16.10 -0.93
N ALA A 86 -7.34 -15.10 -0.87
CA ALA A 86 -7.38 -13.94 -1.76
C ALA A 86 -7.28 -14.34 -3.25
N CYS A 87 -6.42 -15.30 -3.58
CA CYS A 87 -6.32 -15.89 -4.91
C CYS A 87 -7.66 -16.48 -5.39
N LYS A 88 -8.41 -17.17 -4.52
CA LYS A 88 -9.73 -17.71 -4.86
C LYS A 88 -10.77 -16.61 -5.10
N ILE A 89 -10.78 -15.58 -4.26
CA ILE A 89 -11.74 -14.47 -4.31
C ILE A 89 -11.57 -13.64 -5.59
N GLU A 90 -10.32 -13.34 -5.97
CA GLU A 90 -9.96 -12.51 -7.12
C GLU A 90 -9.90 -13.29 -8.45
N GLU A 91 -10.54 -14.48 -8.49
CA GLU A 91 -10.66 -15.34 -9.66
C GLU A 91 -9.30 -15.79 -10.26
N SER A 92 -8.26 -15.90 -9.42
CA SER A 92 -6.93 -16.42 -9.79
C SER A 92 -6.53 -17.59 -8.88
N PRO A 93 -7.28 -18.72 -8.90
CA PRO A 93 -7.07 -19.81 -7.96
C PRO A 93 -5.74 -20.52 -8.21
N HIS A 94 -4.96 -20.69 -7.14
CA HIS A 94 -3.71 -21.46 -7.15
C HIS A 94 -3.90 -22.75 -6.37
N HIS A 95 -3.15 -23.80 -6.70
CA HIS A 95 -3.17 -25.03 -5.91
C HIS A 95 -2.53 -24.81 -4.54
N ILE A 96 -3.12 -25.36 -3.47
CA ILE A 96 -2.63 -25.22 -2.09
C ILE A 96 -1.17 -25.66 -1.93
N LYS A 97 -0.75 -26.71 -2.65
CA LYS A 97 0.64 -27.20 -2.66
C LYS A 97 1.63 -26.17 -3.23
N SER A 98 1.20 -25.40 -4.23
CA SER A 98 2.04 -24.35 -4.84
C SER A 98 2.23 -23.20 -3.86
N VAL A 99 1.16 -22.74 -3.20
CA VAL A 99 1.25 -21.69 -2.16
C VAL A 99 2.18 -22.10 -1.02
N ILE A 100 2.10 -23.36 -0.56
CA ILE A 100 2.96 -23.88 0.50
C ILE A 100 4.41 -24.02 0.04
N ALA A 101 4.66 -24.45 -1.19
CA ALA A 101 6.01 -24.54 -1.75
C ALA A 101 6.67 -23.15 -1.83
N GLU A 102 5.95 -22.15 -2.33
CA GLU A 102 6.45 -20.77 -2.38
C GLU A 102 6.66 -20.18 -0.98
N MET A 103 5.75 -20.47 -0.04
CA MET A 103 5.91 -20.03 1.34
C MET A 103 7.15 -20.67 2.01
N LYS A 104 7.43 -21.95 1.72
CA LYS A 104 8.66 -22.62 2.15
C LYS A 104 9.88 -21.92 1.56
N HIS A 105 9.86 -21.61 0.26
CA HIS A 105 10.95 -20.90 -0.41
C HIS A 105 11.24 -19.54 0.25
N VAL A 106 10.22 -18.70 0.45
CA VAL A 106 10.34 -17.36 1.07
C VAL A 106 10.76 -17.42 2.55
N THR A 107 10.44 -18.50 3.25
CA THR A 107 10.69 -18.67 4.69
C THR A 107 11.94 -19.51 4.98
N THR A 108 12.68 -19.96 3.95
CA THR A 108 13.89 -20.78 4.11
C THR A 108 14.89 -20.13 5.07
N ASP A 109 15.11 -18.83 4.92
CA ASP A 109 16.07 -18.07 5.73
C ASP A 109 15.56 -17.70 7.14
N LYS A 110 14.26 -17.87 7.41
CA LYS A 110 13.56 -17.30 8.58
C LYS A 110 13.00 -18.36 9.54
N GLY A 111 13.39 -19.63 9.39
CA GLY A 111 12.96 -20.74 10.27
C GLY A 111 12.10 -21.82 9.61
N GLY A 112 11.84 -21.69 8.30
CA GLY A 112 11.14 -22.69 7.48
C GLY A 112 9.63 -22.77 7.76
N PHE A 113 8.86 -23.04 6.70
CA PHE A 113 7.42 -23.27 6.82
C PHE A 113 7.16 -24.77 7.04
N GLN A 114 6.74 -25.15 8.25
CA GLN A 114 6.61 -26.56 8.66
C GLN A 114 5.19 -27.12 8.52
N TYR A 115 4.22 -26.30 8.10
CA TYR A 115 2.82 -26.71 8.08
C TYR A 115 2.47 -27.54 6.84
N GLU A 116 1.62 -28.55 7.07
CA GLU A 116 1.04 -29.38 6.02
C GLU A 116 -0.22 -28.76 5.41
N ASN A 117 -0.63 -29.28 4.26
CA ASN A 117 -1.81 -28.82 3.52
C ASN A 117 -3.09 -28.83 4.38
N GLN A 118 -3.22 -29.82 5.27
CA GLN A 118 -4.39 -29.95 6.13
C GLN A 118 -4.53 -28.75 7.07
N LYS A 119 -3.42 -28.24 7.63
CA LYS A 119 -3.48 -27.14 8.58
C LYS A 119 -3.84 -25.82 7.91
N VAL A 120 -3.38 -25.60 6.68
CA VAL A 120 -3.77 -24.45 5.86
C VAL A 120 -5.27 -24.51 5.52
N ALA A 121 -5.80 -25.69 5.22
CA ALA A 121 -7.24 -25.88 4.96
C ALA A 121 -8.11 -25.65 6.22
N GLU A 122 -7.66 -26.10 7.39
CA GLU A 122 -8.32 -25.77 8.67
C GLU A 122 -8.35 -24.27 8.93
N MET A 123 -7.20 -23.60 8.75
CA MET A 123 -7.11 -22.15 8.95
C MET A 123 -7.94 -21.37 7.94
N GLU A 124 -8.09 -21.87 6.71
CA GLU A 124 -8.98 -21.26 5.72
C GLU A 124 -10.41 -21.20 6.26
N PHE A 125 -10.89 -22.29 6.84
CA PHE A 125 -12.23 -22.35 7.41
C PHE A 125 -12.40 -21.36 8.58
N TYR A 126 -11.43 -21.30 9.50
CA TYR A 126 -11.45 -20.34 10.60
C TYR A 126 -11.47 -18.88 10.11
N LEU A 127 -10.67 -18.55 9.08
CA LEU A 127 -10.65 -17.19 8.52
C LEU A 127 -11.98 -16.82 7.85
N LEU A 128 -12.63 -17.77 7.17
CA LEU A 128 -13.93 -17.54 6.53
C LEU A 128 -15.03 -17.25 7.55
N GLU A 129 -15.05 -17.99 8.65
CA GLU A 129 -15.99 -17.81 9.75
C GLU A 129 -15.79 -16.45 10.44
N GLU A 130 -14.55 -16.11 10.78
CA GLU A 130 -14.22 -14.85 11.47
C GLU A 130 -14.55 -13.61 10.60
N LEU A 131 -14.28 -13.68 9.29
CA LEU A 131 -14.63 -12.61 8.34
C LEU A 131 -16.14 -12.57 8.02
N ASN A 132 -16.95 -13.45 8.63
CA ASN A 132 -18.39 -13.58 8.35
C ASN A 132 -18.68 -13.67 6.84
N PHE A 133 -17.83 -14.38 6.10
CA PHE A 133 -17.88 -14.53 4.63
C PHE A 133 -17.84 -13.21 3.82
N ASN A 134 -17.44 -12.09 4.42
CA ASN A 134 -17.31 -10.81 3.74
C ASN A 134 -15.94 -10.69 3.07
N MET A 135 -15.83 -11.24 1.87
CA MET A 135 -14.54 -11.37 1.17
C MET A 135 -14.28 -10.31 0.10
N ILE A 136 -15.29 -9.55 -0.30
CA ILE A 136 -15.15 -8.54 -1.36
C ILE A 136 -14.57 -7.25 -0.76
N VAL A 137 -13.33 -6.95 -1.12
CA VAL A 137 -12.62 -5.74 -0.70
C VAL A 137 -12.60 -4.73 -1.86
N PHE A 138 -12.65 -3.44 -1.52
CA PHE A 138 -12.57 -2.35 -2.48
C PHE A 138 -11.23 -1.67 -2.30
N HIS A 139 -10.49 -1.50 -3.40
CA HIS A 139 -9.14 -0.95 -3.35
C HIS A 139 -9.05 0.45 -3.95
N PRO A 140 -8.17 1.32 -3.40
CA PRO A 140 -7.92 2.69 -3.88
C PRO A 140 -7.43 2.77 -5.33
N TYR A 141 -6.84 1.71 -5.91
CA TYR A 141 -6.23 1.75 -7.25
C TYR A 141 -7.18 2.24 -8.36
N ARG A 142 -8.44 1.81 -8.33
CA ARG A 142 -9.43 2.23 -9.34
C ARG A 142 -9.77 3.71 -9.20
N ALA A 143 -9.97 4.17 -7.97
CA ALA A 143 -10.24 5.58 -7.68
C ALA A 143 -9.05 6.47 -8.05
N LEU A 144 -7.82 6.00 -7.79
CA LEU A 144 -6.60 6.72 -8.14
C LEU A 144 -6.52 6.98 -9.65
N THR A 145 -6.75 5.97 -10.49
CA THR A 145 -6.71 6.13 -11.95
C THR A 145 -7.77 7.11 -12.44
N THR A 146 -8.99 7.06 -11.89
CA THR A 146 -10.06 8.01 -12.25
C THR A 146 -9.73 9.44 -11.83
N LEU A 147 -9.25 9.64 -10.60
CA LEU A 147 -8.86 10.96 -10.09
C LEU A 147 -7.66 11.53 -10.87
N ALA A 148 -6.68 10.68 -11.22
CA ALA A 148 -5.52 11.10 -12.00
C ALA A 148 -5.87 11.51 -13.43
N GLN A 149 -6.85 10.83 -14.05
CA GLN A 149 -7.38 11.18 -15.38
C GLN A 149 -8.11 12.52 -15.35
N ASP A 150 -8.93 12.76 -14.33
CA ASP A 150 -9.66 14.02 -14.16
C ASP A 150 -8.71 15.22 -13.94
N LEU A 151 -7.63 15.02 -13.17
CA LEU A 151 -6.61 16.04 -12.94
C LEU A 151 -5.66 16.24 -14.14
N GLY A 152 -5.67 15.34 -15.13
CA GLY A 152 -4.74 15.41 -16.27
C GLY A 152 -3.26 15.31 -15.87
N THR A 153 -2.94 14.53 -14.83
CA THR A 153 -1.59 14.47 -14.26
C THR A 153 -0.64 13.62 -15.13
N LYS A 154 0.66 13.94 -15.13
CA LYS A 154 1.69 13.15 -15.82
C LYS A 154 1.73 11.72 -15.28
N ASN A 155 1.99 10.74 -16.16
CA ASN A 155 2.08 9.31 -15.81
C ASN A 155 3.08 9.01 -14.68
N GLU A 156 4.18 9.77 -14.57
CA GLU A 156 5.17 9.60 -13.51
C GLU A 156 4.60 9.84 -12.10
N ASP A 157 3.72 10.83 -11.96
CA ASP A 157 3.12 11.17 -10.66
C ASP A 157 2.06 10.14 -10.27
N VAL A 158 1.33 9.62 -11.26
CA VAL A 158 0.39 8.51 -11.04
C VAL A 158 1.14 7.27 -10.57
N GLN A 159 2.31 6.98 -11.15
CA GLN A 159 3.14 5.85 -10.72
C GLN A 159 3.67 6.04 -9.29
N ARG A 160 4.07 7.26 -8.90
CA ARG A 160 4.47 7.56 -7.51
C ARG A 160 3.30 7.42 -6.54
N ALA A 161 2.13 7.96 -6.90
CA ALA A 161 0.91 7.81 -6.12
C ALA A 161 0.51 6.33 -5.95
N TRP A 162 0.69 5.51 -7.00
CA TRP A 162 0.45 4.07 -6.92
C TRP A 162 1.35 3.38 -5.90
N LEU A 163 2.64 3.74 -5.84
CA LEU A 163 3.56 3.21 -4.84
C LEU A 163 3.18 3.63 -3.42
N ILE A 164 2.76 4.89 -3.24
CA ILE A 164 2.26 5.38 -1.94
C ILE A 164 1.01 4.60 -1.53
N VAL A 165 0.07 4.34 -2.46
CA VAL A 165 -1.08 3.47 -2.19
C VAL A 165 -0.63 2.08 -1.71
N ASN A 166 0.38 1.47 -2.34
CA ASN A 166 0.91 0.18 -1.85
C ASN A 166 1.46 0.29 -0.42
N ASP A 167 2.09 1.41 -0.08
CA ASP A 167 2.62 1.67 1.26
C ASP A 167 1.50 1.87 2.30
N THR A 168 0.32 2.39 1.91
CA THR A 168 -0.81 2.53 2.84
C THR A 168 -1.29 1.21 3.44
N TYR A 169 -1.13 0.09 2.73
CA TYR A 169 -1.47 -1.26 3.26
C TYR A 169 -0.53 -1.73 4.38
N LYS A 170 0.58 -1.02 4.64
CA LYS A 170 1.43 -1.25 5.83
C LYS A 170 0.83 -0.64 7.09
N THR A 171 -0.21 0.17 6.95
CA THR A 171 -0.92 0.86 8.03
C THR A 171 -2.36 0.37 8.10
N ASP A 172 -3.09 0.85 9.10
CA ASP A 172 -4.50 0.48 9.32
C ASP A 172 -5.46 1.38 8.53
N MET A 173 -4.93 2.24 7.65
CA MET A 173 -5.71 3.22 6.91
C MET A 173 -6.82 2.58 6.06
N CYS A 174 -6.57 1.38 5.52
CA CYS A 174 -7.57 0.63 4.74
C CYS A 174 -8.82 0.21 5.54
N LEU A 175 -8.73 0.16 6.88
CA LEU A 175 -9.85 -0.18 7.76
C LEU A 175 -10.57 1.07 8.30
N LEU A 176 -9.89 2.21 8.30
CA LEU A 176 -10.38 3.46 8.89
C LEU A 176 -11.07 4.35 7.86
N HIS A 177 -10.56 4.39 6.62
CA HIS A 177 -10.99 5.35 5.61
C HIS A 177 -11.49 4.66 4.33
N PRO A 178 -12.47 5.26 3.64
CA PRO A 178 -12.90 4.78 2.33
C PRO A 178 -11.77 4.81 1.29
N PRO A 179 -11.76 3.87 0.32
CA PRO A 179 -10.70 3.78 -0.69
C PRO A 179 -10.49 5.04 -1.54
N TYR A 180 -11.54 5.82 -1.81
CA TYR A 180 -11.42 7.04 -2.61
C TYR A 180 -10.67 8.16 -1.87
N VAL A 181 -10.82 8.25 -0.54
CA VAL A 181 -10.11 9.23 0.29
C VAL A 181 -8.62 8.89 0.35
N ILE A 182 -8.29 7.60 0.50
CA ILE A 182 -6.91 7.11 0.47
C ILE A 182 -6.25 7.41 -0.89
N ALA A 183 -6.98 7.21 -1.99
CA ALA A 183 -6.49 7.53 -3.33
C ALA A 183 -6.22 9.04 -3.51
N ALA A 184 -7.12 9.90 -3.01
CA ALA A 184 -6.93 11.35 -3.04
C ALA A 184 -5.71 11.79 -2.22
N ALA A 185 -5.53 11.25 -1.01
CA ALA A 185 -4.37 11.52 -0.17
C ALA A 185 -3.05 11.06 -0.82
N ALA A 186 -3.04 9.88 -1.43
CA ALA A 186 -1.89 9.35 -2.15
C ALA A 186 -1.54 10.16 -3.41
N LEU A 187 -2.53 10.77 -4.06
CA LEU A 187 -2.31 11.70 -5.19
C LEU A 187 -1.79 13.06 -4.71
N TYR A 188 -2.26 13.54 -3.57
CA TYR A 188 -1.85 14.82 -2.99
C TYR A 188 -0.35 14.83 -2.62
N LEU A 189 0.17 13.75 -2.02
CA LEU A 189 1.53 13.74 -1.46
C LEU A 189 2.66 13.95 -2.50
N PRO A 190 2.71 13.25 -3.65
CA PRO A 190 3.71 13.53 -4.70
C PRO A 190 3.64 14.95 -5.26
N ILE A 191 2.43 15.48 -5.39
CA ILE A 191 2.19 16.82 -5.92
C ILE A 191 2.69 17.87 -4.91
N ALA A 192 2.35 17.70 -3.63
CA ALA A 192 2.79 18.59 -2.56
C ALA A 192 4.33 18.59 -2.41
N LEU A 193 4.97 17.42 -2.54
CA LEU A 193 6.43 17.29 -2.49
C LEU A 193 7.13 17.96 -3.69
N LYS A 194 6.54 17.90 -4.89
CA LYS A 194 7.05 18.64 -6.06
C LYS A 194 6.94 20.16 -5.88
N GLY A 195 5.89 20.65 -5.22
CA GLY A 195 5.73 22.07 -4.92
C GLY A 195 6.67 22.61 -3.84
N GLY A 196 7.36 21.74 -3.08
CA GLY A 196 8.27 22.11 -1.99
C GLY A 196 9.75 21.84 -2.27
N VAL A 197 10.09 21.05 -3.29
CA VAL A 197 11.49 20.64 -3.54
C VAL A 197 11.87 20.92 -4.99
N GLN A 198 12.62 22.01 -5.19
CA GLN A 198 13.50 22.18 -6.34
C GLN A 198 14.48 20.99 -6.35
N TYR A 199 14.18 19.96 -7.13
CA TYR A 199 15.17 18.95 -7.48
C TYR A 199 15.69 19.27 -8.87
N GLY A 200 17.00 19.49 -8.93
CA GLY A 200 17.72 19.97 -10.09
C GLY A 200 17.38 19.23 -11.38
N ASP A 201 17.32 20.03 -12.42
CA ASP A 201 17.42 19.65 -13.82
C ASP A 201 18.41 18.50 -14.01
N ASN A 202 17.88 17.32 -14.30
CA ASN A 202 18.64 16.24 -14.91
C ASN A 202 17.88 15.82 -16.16
N ASN A 203 17.97 16.68 -17.17
CA ASN A 203 17.98 16.25 -18.57
C ASN A 203 18.96 15.09 -18.74
N ASN A 204 18.48 13.85 -18.63
CA ASN A 204 19.14 12.73 -19.26
C ASN A 204 18.24 12.26 -20.41
N SER A 205 18.49 12.90 -21.55
CA SER A 205 18.10 12.42 -22.86
C SER A 205 18.41 10.92 -22.96
N VAL A 206 17.38 10.14 -23.24
CA VAL A 206 17.50 8.80 -23.80
C VAL A 206 18.44 8.90 -25.00
N GLN A 207 19.64 8.35 -24.85
CA GLN A 207 20.70 8.37 -25.85
C GLN A 207 20.33 7.41 -26.97
N GLY A 208 19.54 7.90 -27.91
CA GLY A 208 19.30 7.28 -29.21
C GLY A 208 20.54 7.42 -30.08
N VAL A 209 21.05 6.28 -30.53
CA VAL A 209 22.14 6.09 -31.50
C VAL A 209 21.91 6.92 -32.76
N VAL A 210 22.76 7.91 -33.09
CA VAL A 210 23.10 8.29 -34.49
C VAL A 210 24.50 8.94 -34.58
N THR A 211 25.21 8.52 -35.62
CA THR A 211 26.53 8.89 -36.15
C THR A 211 26.81 10.37 -36.44
N ARG A 212 28.11 10.72 -36.36
CA ARG A 212 28.80 11.97 -36.72
C ARG A 212 28.32 12.64 -38.02
N GLY A 213 28.19 13.97 -37.98
CA GLY A 213 28.18 14.86 -39.16
C GLY A 213 28.17 16.34 -38.78
N ALA A 214 29.17 17.09 -39.23
CA ALA A 214 29.40 18.51 -38.94
C ALA A 214 28.47 19.46 -39.74
N LYS A 215 28.10 20.62 -39.17
CA LYS A 215 28.10 21.94 -39.85
C LYS A 215 27.72 23.15 -38.95
N LYS A 216 28.19 24.31 -39.42
CA LYS A 216 28.29 25.67 -38.87
C LYS A 216 26.96 26.38 -38.53
N GLY A 217 27.01 27.16 -37.42
CA GLY A 217 26.74 28.61 -37.33
C GLY A 217 25.34 29.17 -37.61
N ALA A 218 24.71 29.79 -36.59
CA ALA A 218 24.06 31.11 -36.67
C ALA A 218 23.54 31.55 -35.29
N THR A 219 23.73 32.83 -35.00
CA THR A 219 23.31 33.62 -33.83
C THR A 219 21.79 33.70 -33.63
N SER A 220 21.33 33.69 -32.38
CA SER A 220 20.16 34.45 -31.89
C SER A 220 20.13 34.40 -30.35
N ALA A 221 20.50 35.51 -29.72
CA ALA A 221 20.27 35.76 -28.30
C ALA A 221 18.89 36.40 -28.14
N ALA A 222 18.01 35.80 -27.32
CA ALA A 222 16.92 36.49 -26.65
C ALA A 222 16.29 35.60 -25.56
N THR A 223 16.29 36.15 -24.34
CA THR A 223 15.30 35.97 -23.27
C THR A 223 15.09 34.57 -22.68
N SER A 224 15.85 34.35 -21.61
CA SER A 224 15.45 33.59 -20.43
C SER A 224 14.18 34.17 -19.77
N ASP A 225 13.52 33.33 -18.98
CA ASP A 225 12.44 33.62 -18.00
C ASP A 225 11.00 33.42 -18.47
N SER A 226 10.52 32.18 -18.44
CA SER A 226 9.07 31.87 -18.44
C SER A 226 8.67 30.58 -17.69
N ASN A 227 9.59 29.84 -17.06
CA ASN A 227 9.23 28.53 -16.50
C ASN A 227 8.66 28.56 -15.07
N ASN A 228 8.86 29.63 -14.30
CA ASN A 228 8.37 29.69 -12.90
C ASN A 228 6.87 30.04 -12.78
N ASN A 229 6.27 30.68 -13.78
CA ASN A 229 4.85 31.09 -13.75
C ASN A 229 3.88 29.93 -14.09
N ASN A 230 4.36 28.90 -14.79
CA ASN A 230 3.53 27.74 -15.18
C ASN A 230 3.41 26.69 -14.06
N GLU A 231 4.36 26.64 -13.12
CA GLU A 231 4.31 25.68 -12.01
C GLU A 231 3.48 26.20 -10.83
N THR A 232 3.52 27.50 -10.56
CA THR A 232 2.69 28.16 -9.53
C THR A 232 1.21 28.14 -9.90
N THR A 233 0.86 28.43 -11.16
CA THR A 233 -0.51 28.30 -11.68
C THR A 233 -1.01 26.86 -11.59
N LYS A 234 -0.17 25.88 -11.91
CA LYS A 234 -0.53 24.45 -11.78
C LYS A 234 -0.78 24.03 -10.33
N ILE A 235 -0.03 24.57 -9.36
CA ILE A 235 -0.27 24.29 -7.93
C ILE A 235 -1.57 24.95 -7.46
N GLU A 236 -1.87 26.16 -7.91
CA GLU A 236 -3.14 26.84 -7.64
C GLU A 236 -4.33 26.08 -8.25
N ASP A 237 -4.20 25.60 -9.48
CA ASP A 237 -5.21 24.76 -10.16
C ASP A 237 -5.45 23.46 -9.40
N ILE A 238 -4.41 22.82 -8.84
CA ILE A 238 -4.56 21.58 -8.07
C ILE A 238 -5.23 21.86 -6.71
N ARG A 239 -4.87 22.96 -6.03
CA ARG A 239 -5.56 23.35 -4.78
C ARG A 239 -7.02 23.66 -5.04
N GLN A 240 -7.31 24.35 -6.13
CA GLN A 240 -8.68 24.63 -6.55
C GLN A 240 -9.43 23.35 -6.93
N TRP A 241 -8.78 22.42 -7.61
CA TRP A 241 -9.36 21.11 -7.93
C TRP A 241 -9.66 20.29 -6.66
N PHE A 242 -8.74 20.23 -5.69
CA PHE A 242 -8.99 19.58 -4.39
C PHE A 242 -10.08 20.28 -3.58
N ALA A 243 -10.22 21.62 -3.69
CA ALA A 243 -11.32 22.35 -3.06
C ALA A 243 -12.67 22.10 -3.74
N LEU A 244 -12.68 21.76 -5.03
CA LEU A 244 -13.88 21.36 -5.77
C LEU A 244 -14.29 19.91 -5.48
N LEU A 245 -13.35 19.07 -5.01
CA LEU A 245 -13.69 17.74 -4.53
C LEU A 245 -14.53 17.85 -3.26
N ASN A 246 -15.73 17.26 -3.27
CA ASN A 246 -16.58 17.12 -2.09
C ASN A 246 -16.05 16.01 -1.17
N VAL A 247 -14.80 16.13 -0.74
CA VAL A 247 -14.10 15.19 0.14
C VAL A 247 -13.69 15.92 1.40
N ASP A 248 -13.85 15.25 2.55
CA ASP A 248 -13.44 15.75 3.84
C ASP A 248 -11.91 15.89 3.91
N LEU A 249 -11.44 17.14 3.98
CA LEU A 249 -10.00 17.46 3.99
C LEU A 249 -9.32 17.01 5.28
N ASP A 250 -10.05 16.95 6.40
CA ASP A 250 -9.48 16.51 7.68
C ASP A 250 -9.07 15.03 7.59
N GLN A 251 -9.88 14.21 6.91
CA GLN A 251 -9.53 12.80 6.65
C GLN A 251 -8.31 12.66 5.75
N ILE A 252 -8.17 13.54 4.75
CA ILE A 252 -6.99 13.53 3.87
C ILE A 252 -5.73 13.88 4.67
N ILE A 253 -5.80 14.91 5.52
CA ILE A 253 -4.67 15.33 6.37
C ILE A 253 -4.27 14.19 7.31
N ASP A 254 -5.22 13.54 7.96
CA ASP A 254 -4.98 12.40 8.84
C ASP A 254 -4.25 11.26 8.12
N ILE A 255 -4.68 10.91 6.90
CA ILE A 255 -4.04 9.85 6.10
C ILE A 255 -2.62 10.28 5.71
N VAL A 256 -2.41 11.53 5.28
CA VAL A 256 -1.09 12.04 4.90
C VAL A 256 -0.13 12.02 6.09
N GLN A 257 -0.59 12.43 7.28
CA GLN A 257 0.23 12.39 8.50
C GLN A 257 0.63 10.97 8.87
N GLU A 258 -0.29 10.00 8.76
CA GLU A 258 0.06 8.61 9.04
C GLU A 258 1.06 8.05 8.01
N ILE A 259 0.95 8.42 6.73
CA ILE A 259 1.91 8.03 5.69
C ILE A 259 3.30 8.60 6.00
N ILE A 260 3.39 9.86 6.44
CA ILE A 260 4.67 10.47 6.83
C ILE A 260 5.26 9.74 8.05
N SER A 261 4.44 9.51 9.08
CA SER A 261 4.84 8.73 10.27
C SER A 261 5.32 7.33 9.90
N LEU A 262 4.65 6.67 8.95
CA LEU A 262 5.06 5.36 8.45
C LEU A 262 6.47 5.39 7.86
N TYR A 263 6.81 6.41 7.07
CA TYR A 263 8.14 6.51 6.44
C TYR A 263 9.27 6.67 7.47
N GLU A 264 9.04 7.41 8.56
CA GLU A 264 10.00 7.51 9.67
C GLU A 264 10.22 6.15 10.33
N VAL A 265 9.13 5.46 10.70
CA VAL A 265 9.20 4.13 11.32
C VAL A 265 9.83 3.09 10.40
N TRP A 266 9.57 3.21 9.09
CA TRP A 266 10.14 2.30 8.10
C TRP A 266 11.65 2.51 7.95
N ASP A 267 12.16 3.74 8.02
CA ASP A 267 13.61 3.98 8.01
C ASP A 267 14.28 3.35 9.25
N ASP A 268 13.69 3.49 10.42
CA ASP A 268 14.19 2.85 11.65
C ASP A 268 14.13 1.33 11.59
N TYR A 269 13.06 0.78 11.02
CA TYR A 269 12.93 -0.66 10.79
C TYR A 269 14.02 -1.20 9.86
N LYS A 270 14.36 -0.49 8.78
CA LYS A 270 15.42 -0.90 7.85
C LYS A 270 16.78 -1.00 8.55
N LYS A 271 17.05 -0.14 9.53
CA LYS A 271 18.30 -0.13 10.30
C LYS A 271 18.40 -1.31 11.26
N LYS A 272 17.28 -1.87 11.74
CA LYS A 272 17.26 -2.94 12.76
C LYS A 272 16.26 -4.07 12.46
N PRO A 273 16.51 -4.88 11.41
CA PRO A 273 15.60 -5.96 11.03
C PRO A 273 15.55 -7.13 12.04
N GLN A 274 16.55 -7.27 12.92
CA GLN A 274 16.62 -8.41 13.86
C GLN A 274 15.72 -8.26 15.10
N GLU A 275 15.28 -7.03 15.44
CA GLU A 275 14.42 -6.79 16.61
C GLU A 275 13.03 -7.46 16.47
N ILE A 276 12.61 -7.72 15.24
CA ILE A 276 11.25 -8.19 14.93
C ILE A 276 11.03 -9.60 15.46
N HIS A 277 12.02 -10.48 15.39
CA HIS A 277 11.87 -11.85 15.85
C HIS A 277 11.57 -11.88 17.36
N GLY A 278 12.23 -11.02 18.14
CA GLY A 278 11.95 -10.86 19.58
C GLY A 278 10.59 -10.20 19.88
N ILE A 279 10.10 -9.33 19.00
CA ILE A 279 8.74 -8.76 19.11
C ILE A 279 7.68 -9.82 18.79
N LEU A 280 7.85 -10.58 17.71
CA LEU A 280 6.92 -11.63 17.30
C LEU A 280 6.83 -12.74 18.36
N GLN A 281 7.95 -13.15 18.95
CA GLN A 281 7.94 -14.14 20.04
C GLN A 281 7.20 -13.64 21.29
N ARG A 282 7.25 -12.34 21.60
CA ARG A 282 6.45 -11.76 22.70
C ARG A 282 4.96 -11.72 22.36
N LEU A 283 4.62 -11.50 21.09
CA LEU A 283 3.24 -11.50 20.61
C LEU A 283 2.61 -12.90 20.69
N LEU A 284 3.38 -13.93 20.33
CA LEU A 284 2.90 -15.32 20.26
C LEU A 284 2.82 -16.02 21.62
N LYS A 285 3.56 -15.56 22.64
CA LYS A 285 3.55 -16.11 24.00
C LYS A 285 2.41 -15.58 24.89
N LYS A 286 1.33 -15.09 24.29
CA LYS A 286 0.13 -14.66 25.00
C LYS A 286 -0.51 -15.79 25.79
#